data_AF-A0A516GYF4-F1
#
_entry.id   AF-A0A516GYF4-F1
#
_cell.length_a   1.000
_cell.length_b   1.000
_cell.length_c   1.000
_cell.angle_alpha   90.00
_cell.angle_beta   90.00
_cell.angle_gamma   90.00
#
_symmetry.space_group_name_H-M   'P 1'
#
loop_
_entity.id
_entity.type
_entity.pdbx_description
1 polymer ?
#
loop_
_entity_poly.entity_id
_entity_poly.type
_entity_poly.pdbx_seq_one_letter_code
_entity_poly.pdbx_strand_id
1 'polypeptide(L)'
;MQHGTGGKGIAQRCYAGGKGGIGVGTGGGFVDLRLNGHCGLRAKVGVSKAADTARGTIHRIVQNLHLAPAAFSHIHACMDMRYGIFCPVAKAAEVVASRWTPLILSELMKGRERFIDIQQGVPLMSRSLLSRRLKEMEISNLIERVPQGRSHVYRLTEAGNALRALINQLAEWGSTYRLPYLDEQDRNVSYLMYSMRDFLLHGRLSELPAKCVVHFEFTNVPRRDHKLRNWWLIKRDGDIDLCYTDMGFEVDLQITADLDVLTRVVIGTASLQKARIAGDVVFSENPRLVNKLINALDLVEPPQMRLLRVPEQPPPPTILPMPLNLRKSVKTTSRAA
;
A
#
# COMPACT_ATOMS: atom_id res chain seq x y z
N MET A 1 26.36 -55.17 26.04
CA MET A 1 26.60 -53.73 25.84
C MET A 1 25.66 -53.28 24.73
N GLN A 2 24.45 -52.78 25.07
CA GLN A 2 24.06 -51.35 24.93
C GLN A 2 24.82 -50.65 23.78
N HIS A 3 24.22 -50.15 22.70
CA HIS A 3 22.95 -49.42 22.59
C HIS A 3 22.25 -49.70 21.25
N GLY A 4 20.92 -49.82 21.30
CA GLY A 4 20.04 -49.51 20.18
C GLY A 4 19.18 -48.29 20.52
N THR A 5 18.71 -47.61 19.47
CA THR A 5 17.42 -46.91 19.28
C THR A 5 17.57 -46.02 18.04
N GLY A 6 16.68 -45.98 17.05
CA GLY A 6 15.24 -46.15 17.11
C GLY A 6 14.59 -44.82 16.71
N GLY A 7 14.72 -44.43 15.44
CA GLY A 7 14.07 -43.24 14.89
C GLY A 7 12.59 -43.50 14.63
N LYS A 8 11.74 -43.20 15.62
CA LYS A 8 10.29 -43.00 15.45
C LYS A 8 9.94 -41.57 15.83
N GLY A 9 9.10 -40.96 15.01
CA GLY A 9 8.77 -39.55 15.03
C GLY A 9 8.00 -39.08 16.27
N ILE A 10 8.01 -37.75 16.43
CA ILE A 10 7.06 -37.02 17.27
C ILE A 10 6.58 -35.84 16.43
N ALA A 11 5.36 -35.95 15.92
CA ALA A 11 4.57 -34.80 15.53
C ALA A 11 4.30 -33.96 16.79
N GLN A 12 4.53 -32.65 16.72
CA GLN A 12 4.05 -31.73 17.75
C GLN A 12 3.39 -30.52 17.10
N ARG A 13 2.06 -30.60 17.06
CA ARG A 13 1.15 -29.45 16.97
C ARG A 13 1.40 -28.53 18.17
N CYS A 14 1.51 -27.23 17.93
CA CYS A 14 1.27 -26.17 18.92
C CYS A 14 0.58 -25.01 18.16
N TYR A 15 -0.75 -24.98 18.07
CA TYR A 15 -1.69 -24.34 19.00
C TYR A 15 -1.28 -22.93 19.46
N ALA A 16 -2.10 -21.96 19.06
CA ALA A 16 -2.03 -20.56 19.45
C ALA A 16 -2.35 -20.40 20.95
N GLY A 17 -1.46 -19.73 21.68
CA GLY A 17 -1.71 -19.28 23.06
C GLY A 17 -0.58 -19.66 24.03
N GLY A 18 0.39 -18.77 24.20
CA GLY A 18 1.40 -18.89 25.27
C GLY A 18 2.11 -17.57 25.54
N LYS A 19 2.01 -17.07 26.78
CA LYS A 19 2.71 -15.86 27.24
C LYS A 19 4.22 -16.16 27.34
N GLY A 20 5.05 -15.45 26.57
CA GLY A 20 6.52 -15.57 26.65
C GLY A 20 7.10 -14.90 27.89
N GLY A 21 8.15 -15.50 28.47
CA GLY A 21 8.88 -14.98 29.63
C GLY A 21 10.40 -15.03 29.42
N ILE A 22 11.14 -14.17 30.13
CA ILE A 22 12.60 -14.05 30.07
C ILE A 22 13.21 -14.81 31.26
N GLY A 23 14.10 -15.78 30.98
CA GLY A 23 14.88 -16.49 31.99
C GLY A 23 16.35 -16.09 31.92
N VAL A 24 16.93 -15.68 33.06
CA VAL A 24 18.35 -15.32 33.19
C VAL A 24 19.05 -16.40 34.00
N GLY A 25 20.08 -17.04 33.42
CA GLY A 25 20.96 -17.97 34.12
C GLY A 25 22.39 -17.43 34.18
N THR A 26 22.98 -17.42 35.37
CA THR A 26 24.37 -17.00 35.57
C THR A 26 25.26 -18.21 35.85
N GLY A 27 26.31 -18.38 35.04
CA GLY A 27 27.30 -19.44 35.24
C GLY A 27 28.57 -19.17 34.45
N GLY A 28 29.72 -19.14 35.14
CA GLY A 28 31.05 -19.16 34.51
C GLY A 28 31.45 -17.90 33.72
N GLY A 29 31.11 -16.69 34.17
CA GLY A 29 31.54 -15.44 33.50
C GLY A 29 30.74 -15.08 32.23
N PHE A 30 29.63 -15.78 31.98
CA PHE A 30 28.69 -15.49 30.90
C PHE A 30 27.27 -15.29 31.48
N VAL A 31 26.49 -14.41 30.85
CA VAL A 31 25.05 -14.28 31.08
C VAL A 31 24.32 -15.00 29.95
N ASP A 32 23.54 -16.02 30.27
CA ASP A 32 22.70 -16.75 29.32
C ASP A 32 21.30 -16.13 29.34
N LEU A 33 20.93 -15.45 28.25
CA LEU A 33 19.58 -14.89 28.07
C LEU A 33 18.75 -15.89 27.25
N ARG A 34 17.72 -16.45 27.88
CA ARG A 34 16.72 -17.27 27.18
C ARG A 34 15.41 -16.50 27.04
N LEU A 35 15.00 -16.30 25.80
CA LEU A 35 13.66 -15.84 25.45
C LEU A 35 12.80 -17.08 25.16
N ASN A 36 11.83 -17.37 26.01
CA ASN A 36 10.89 -18.45 25.75
C ASN A 36 9.79 -17.95 24.81
N GLY A 37 9.89 -18.34 23.53
CA GLY A 37 8.96 -18.08 22.42
C GLY A 37 9.29 -18.95 21.20
N HIS A 38 8.45 -18.93 20.16
CA HIS A 38 8.47 -19.90 19.02
C HIS A 38 9.78 -20.06 18.23
N CYS A 39 10.76 -19.17 18.41
CA CYS A 39 12.14 -19.38 17.97
C CYS A 39 13.03 -19.29 19.20
N GLY A 40 13.52 -20.42 19.70
CA GLY A 40 14.44 -20.46 20.84
C GLY A 40 15.79 -19.83 20.49
N LEU A 41 15.89 -18.50 20.59
CA LEU A 41 17.15 -17.78 20.43
C LEU A 41 17.95 -17.86 21.74
N ARG A 42 19.22 -18.25 21.62
CA ARG A 42 20.19 -18.30 22.72
C ARG A 42 21.30 -17.31 22.42
N ALA A 43 21.50 -16.32 23.28
CA ALA A 43 22.61 -15.38 23.17
C ALA A 43 23.51 -15.53 24.40
N LYS A 44 24.80 -15.84 24.17
CA LYS A 44 25.84 -15.83 25.20
C LYS A 44 26.63 -14.54 25.10
N VAL A 45 26.58 -13.72 26.16
CA VAL A 45 27.41 -12.52 26.27
C VAL A 45 28.54 -12.81 27.24
N GLY A 46 29.79 -12.65 26.78
CA GLY A 46 30.99 -12.81 27.61
C GLY A 46 31.32 -11.55 28.38
N VAL A 47 31.50 -11.68 29.70
CA VAL A 47 31.87 -10.55 30.57
C VAL A 47 33.32 -10.74 30.99
N SER A 48 34.20 -9.82 30.56
CA SER A 48 35.61 -9.85 30.95
C SER A 48 35.76 -9.47 32.44
N LYS A 49 36.65 -10.20 33.14
CA LYS A 49 36.93 -10.09 34.57
C LYS A 49 37.36 -8.68 34.97
N ALA A 50 36.48 -7.97 35.66
CA ALA A 50 36.81 -7.02 36.72
C ALA A 50 35.63 -7.01 37.68
N ALA A 51 35.82 -7.66 38.82
CA ALA A 51 34.79 -7.89 39.82
C ALA A 51 34.53 -6.63 40.66
N ASP A 52 33.28 -6.53 41.12
CA ASP A 52 32.86 -5.94 42.41
C ASP A 52 32.33 -4.50 42.52
N THR A 53 32.12 -3.76 41.42
CA THR A 53 31.36 -2.48 41.48
C THR A 53 30.28 -2.32 40.40
N ALA A 54 29.64 -3.41 39.99
CA ALA A 54 28.65 -3.38 38.90
C ALA A 54 27.34 -4.14 39.16
N ARG A 55 27.03 -4.52 40.41
CA ARG A 55 25.71 -5.11 40.73
C ARG A 55 24.56 -4.09 40.58
N GLY A 56 24.81 -2.84 40.98
CA GLY A 56 23.87 -1.73 40.76
C GLY A 56 23.79 -1.27 39.31
N THR A 57 24.92 -1.27 38.60
CA THR A 57 25.01 -0.77 37.22
C THR A 57 24.44 -1.74 36.20
N ILE A 58 24.56 -3.06 36.41
CA ILE A 58 23.94 -4.06 35.51
C ILE A 58 22.42 -4.09 35.71
N HIS A 59 21.90 -3.97 36.94
CA HIS A 59 20.46 -3.84 37.15
C HIS A 59 19.91 -2.56 36.50
N ARG A 60 20.67 -1.47 36.53
CA ARG A 60 20.31 -0.19 35.88
C ARG A 60 20.46 -0.22 34.36
N ILE A 61 21.42 -0.96 33.80
CA ILE A 61 21.56 -1.16 32.35
C ILE A 61 20.46 -2.08 31.83
N VAL A 62 20.08 -3.14 32.56
CA VAL A 62 18.97 -4.02 32.19
C VAL A 62 17.62 -3.33 32.35
N GLN A 63 17.44 -2.46 33.37
CA GLN A 63 16.25 -1.62 33.50
C GLN A 63 16.21 -0.48 32.48
N ASN A 64 17.34 0.12 32.11
CA ASN A 64 17.42 1.15 31.05
C ASN A 64 17.43 0.55 29.64
N LEU A 65 17.65 -0.77 29.48
CA LEU A 65 17.27 -1.54 28.30
C LEU A 65 15.77 -1.86 28.27
N HIS A 66 14.92 -1.11 28.98
CA HIS A 66 13.57 -0.81 28.51
C HIS A 66 13.62 0.07 27.25
N LEU A 67 14.31 -0.43 26.22
CA LEU A 67 13.88 -0.17 24.85
C LEU A 67 12.49 -0.80 24.76
N ALA A 68 11.49 0.08 24.79
CA ALA A 68 10.07 -0.21 24.80
C ALA A 68 9.72 -1.55 24.11
N PRO A 69 9.09 -2.50 24.82
CA PRO A 69 8.64 -3.77 24.23
C PRO A 69 7.70 -3.59 23.03
N ALA A 70 7.14 -2.39 22.83
CA ALA A 70 6.34 -2.02 21.67
C ALA A 70 7.15 -1.73 20.39
N ALA A 71 8.44 -1.40 20.49
CA ALA A 71 9.26 -1.06 19.33
C ALA A 71 9.73 -2.32 18.57
N PHE A 72 9.99 -3.42 19.27
CA PHE A 72 10.45 -4.68 18.66
C PHE A 72 9.30 -5.56 18.18
N SER A 73 8.15 -5.55 18.86
CA SER A 73 6.94 -6.27 18.39
C SER A 73 6.39 -5.67 17.09
N HIS A 74 6.59 -4.37 16.85
CA HIS A 74 6.19 -3.73 15.60
C HIS A 74 7.12 -4.00 14.42
N ILE A 75 8.39 -4.36 14.65
CA ILE A 75 9.32 -4.76 13.57
C ILE A 75 9.08 -6.21 13.16
N HIS A 76 8.66 -7.09 14.08
CA HIS A 76 8.42 -8.49 13.77
C HIS A 76 7.12 -8.77 13.00
N ALA A 77 6.08 -7.94 13.14
CA ALA A 77 4.86 -8.05 12.35
C ALA A 77 4.96 -7.38 10.95
N CYS A 78 6.12 -6.77 10.64
CA CYS A 78 6.35 -5.88 9.50
C CYS A 78 6.85 -6.59 8.24
N MET A 79 7.29 -7.85 8.31
CA MET A 79 7.92 -8.57 7.18
C MET A 79 7.67 -10.10 7.26
N ASP A 80 6.42 -10.54 7.33
CA ASP A 80 6.07 -11.97 7.45
C ASP A 80 6.33 -12.81 6.18
N MET A 81 6.86 -12.24 5.10
CA MET A 81 7.42 -13.03 4.00
C MET A 81 8.90 -12.70 3.86
N ARG A 82 9.75 -13.45 4.56
CA ARG A 82 11.16 -13.60 4.21
C ARG A 82 11.33 -14.95 3.54
N TYR A 83 11.78 -14.97 2.29
CA TYR A 83 11.97 -16.22 1.56
C TYR A 83 13.24 -16.96 1.97
N GLY A 84 14.19 -16.26 2.61
CA GLY A 84 15.45 -16.87 3.07
C GLY A 84 16.42 -17.22 1.95
N ILE A 85 16.19 -16.70 0.74
CA ILE A 85 17.05 -16.91 -0.44
C ILE A 85 17.62 -15.58 -0.93
N PHE A 86 18.83 -15.62 -1.50
CA PHE A 86 19.52 -14.43 -2.04
C PHE A 86 19.03 -14.06 -3.46
N CYS A 87 18.00 -14.73 -3.98
CA CYS A 87 17.42 -14.43 -5.29
C CYS A 87 16.88 -12.98 -5.30
N PRO A 88 17.33 -12.12 -6.23
CA PRO A 88 16.87 -10.73 -6.31
C PRO A 88 15.35 -10.58 -6.45
N VAL A 89 14.71 -11.51 -7.18
CA VAL A 89 13.24 -11.55 -7.34
C VAL A 89 12.55 -11.80 -6.01
N ALA A 90 13.03 -12.77 -5.22
CA ALA A 90 12.51 -13.00 -3.87
C ALA A 90 12.67 -11.76 -3.01
N LYS A 91 13.87 -11.14 -2.97
CA LYS A 91 14.12 -9.92 -2.20
C LYS A 91 13.19 -8.77 -2.58
N ALA A 92 12.91 -8.59 -3.86
CA ALA A 92 11.94 -7.61 -4.34
C ALA A 92 10.50 -7.97 -3.90
N ALA A 93 10.12 -9.24 -4.00
CA ALA A 93 8.80 -9.73 -3.62
C ALA A 93 8.52 -9.58 -2.12
N GLU A 94 9.52 -9.72 -1.23
CA GLU A 94 9.37 -9.48 0.22
C GLU A 94 8.84 -8.07 0.52
N VAL A 95 9.17 -7.10 -0.35
CA VAL A 95 8.74 -5.70 -0.21
C VAL A 95 7.49 -5.44 -1.04
N VAL A 96 7.56 -5.66 -2.36
CA VAL A 96 6.55 -5.21 -3.33
C VAL A 96 5.33 -6.11 -3.35
N ALA A 97 5.48 -7.44 -3.18
CA ALA A 97 4.35 -8.36 -3.25
C ALA A 97 3.51 -8.40 -1.96
N SER A 98 3.80 -7.54 -1.00
CA SER A 98 2.97 -7.37 0.19
C SER A 98 1.63 -6.74 -0.19
N ARG A 99 0.52 -7.33 0.31
CA ARG A 99 -0.84 -6.84 0.01
C ARG A 99 -0.93 -5.34 0.31
N TRP A 100 -1.45 -4.59 -0.66
CA TRP A 100 -1.63 -3.13 -0.70
C TRP A 100 -0.42 -2.29 -1.15
N THR A 101 0.81 -2.78 -1.04
CA THR A 101 1.99 -1.98 -1.39
C THR A 101 2.02 -1.56 -2.86
N PRO A 102 1.73 -2.44 -3.85
CA PRO A 102 1.65 -2.03 -5.26
C PRO A 102 0.56 -0.98 -5.50
N LEU A 103 -0.55 -1.07 -4.76
CA LEU A 103 -1.63 -0.11 -4.86
C LEU A 103 -1.18 1.26 -4.33
N ILE A 104 -0.61 1.33 -3.13
CA ILE A 104 -0.08 2.60 -2.56
C ILE A 104 0.99 3.21 -3.48
N LEU A 105 1.91 2.40 -4.02
CA LEU A 105 2.90 2.87 -4.98
C LEU A 105 2.23 3.48 -6.22
N SER A 106 1.23 2.81 -6.80
CA SER A 106 0.44 3.34 -7.91
C SER A 106 -0.19 4.70 -7.56
N GLU A 107 -0.70 4.89 -6.35
CA GLU A 107 -1.29 6.15 -5.91
C GLU A 107 -0.27 7.29 -5.81
N LEU A 108 0.87 7.03 -5.18
CA LEU A 108 1.98 7.98 -5.09
C LEU A 108 2.54 8.34 -6.48
N MET A 109 2.58 7.36 -7.38
CA MET A 109 3.02 7.53 -8.76
C MET A 109 2.11 8.45 -9.59
N LYS A 110 0.85 8.62 -9.19
CA LYS A 110 -0.12 9.60 -9.72
C LYS A 110 -0.03 10.96 -9.03
N GLY A 111 0.95 11.18 -8.15
CA GLY A 111 1.18 12.45 -7.47
C GLY A 111 0.37 12.66 -6.18
N ARG A 112 -0.30 11.62 -5.66
CA ARG A 112 -1.02 11.72 -4.38
C ARG A 112 -0.06 11.63 -3.21
N GLU A 113 0.38 12.78 -2.69
CA GLU A 113 1.35 12.80 -1.59
C GLU A 113 0.70 12.86 -0.19
N ARG A 114 -0.54 13.36 -0.06
CA ARG A 114 -1.21 13.47 1.26
C ARG A 114 -1.88 12.17 1.64
N PHE A 115 -1.93 11.87 2.95
CA PHE A 115 -2.56 10.66 3.49
C PHE A 115 -4.01 10.46 3.00
N ILE A 116 -4.81 11.53 3.00
CA ILE A 116 -6.22 11.46 2.61
C ILE A 116 -6.38 11.17 1.12
N ASP A 117 -5.51 11.75 0.28
CA ASP A 117 -5.53 11.55 -1.17
C ASP A 117 -5.17 10.09 -1.48
N ILE A 118 -4.12 9.57 -0.85
CA ILE A 118 -3.74 8.15 -0.97
C ILE A 118 -4.91 7.28 -0.54
N GLN A 119 -5.50 7.53 0.63
CA GLN A 119 -6.62 6.74 1.15
C GLN A 119 -7.81 6.69 0.17
N GLN A 120 -8.12 7.81 -0.50
CA GLN A 120 -9.24 7.88 -1.43
C GLN A 120 -9.08 6.95 -2.63
N GLY A 121 -7.88 6.74 -3.15
CA GLY A 121 -7.68 5.79 -4.26
C GLY A 121 -7.32 4.36 -3.83
N VAL A 122 -7.22 4.10 -2.52
CA VAL A 122 -7.29 2.73 -1.94
C VAL A 122 -8.45 2.61 -0.94
N PRO A 123 -9.72 2.80 -1.38
CA PRO A 123 -10.86 2.98 -0.49
C PRO A 123 -11.19 1.76 0.37
N LEU A 124 -10.75 0.56 -0.05
CA LEU A 124 -10.94 -0.69 0.68
C LEU A 124 -9.92 -0.90 1.83
N MET A 125 -8.95 0.01 1.99
CA MET A 125 -7.95 -0.07 3.06
C MET A 125 -8.37 0.80 4.25
N SER A 126 -8.32 0.23 5.46
CA SER A 126 -8.55 1.02 6.68
C SER A 126 -7.43 2.05 6.90
N ARG A 127 -7.75 3.18 7.55
CA ARG A 127 -6.75 4.19 7.91
C ARG A 127 -5.59 3.63 8.72
N SER A 128 -5.89 2.78 9.71
CA SER A 128 -4.87 2.15 10.56
C SER A 128 -3.95 1.24 9.75
N LEU A 129 -4.49 0.49 8.80
CA LEU A 129 -3.70 -0.35 7.90
C LEU A 129 -2.84 0.50 6.95
N LEU A 130 -3.39 1.57 6.39
CA LEU A 130 -2.64 2.50 5.55
C LEU A 130 -1.49 3.15 6.31
N SER A 131 -1.74 3.67 7.52
CA SER A 131 -0.68 4.24 8.37
C SER A 131 0.41 3.21 8.67
N ARG A 132 0.03 1.96 8.95
CA ARG A 132 1.00 0.88 9.12
C ARG A 132 1.81 0.69 7.84
N ARG A 133 1.18 0.47 6.68
CA ARG A 133 1.86 0.23 5.40
C ARG A 133 2.81 1.35 4.99
N LEU A 134 2.40 2.62 5.15
CA LEU A 134 3.27 3.75 4.85
C LEU A 134 4.54 3.73 5.71
N LYS A 135 4.43 3.40 7.00
CA LYS A 135 5.59 3.23 7.87
C LYS A 135 6.51 2.07 7.42
N GLU A 136 5.94 0.97 6.96
CA GLU A 136 6.71 -0.17 6.44
C GLU A 136 7.44 0.18 5.13
N MET A 137 6.79 0.94 4.25
CA MET A 137 7.37 1.45 3.00
C MET A 137 8.48 2.47 3.27
N GLU A 138 8.33 3.31 4.31
CA GLU A 138 9.36 4.24 4.77
C GLU A 138 10.60 3.48 5.29
N ILE A 139 10.40 2.46 6.12
CA ILE A 139 11.48 1.58 6.62
C ILE A 139 12.19 0.87 5.46
N SER A 140 11.45 0.49 4.42
CA SER A 140 11.99 -0.18 3.22
C SER A 140 12.61 0.78 2.21
N ASN A 141 12.74 2.07 2.55
CA ASN A 141 13.28 3.13 1.69
C ASN A 141 12.54 3.27 0.34
N LEU A 142 11.25 2.94 0.28
CA LEU A 142 10.42 3.18 -0.91
C LEU A 142 9.82 4.59 -0.91
N ILE A 143 9.56 5.13 0.28
CA ILE A 143 8.99 6.46 0.45
C ILE A 143 9.72 7.21 1.55
N GLU A 144 9.62 8.54 1.50
CA GLU A 144 10.03 9.43 2.58
C GLU A 144 8.81 10.22 3.08
N ARG A 145 8.76 10.46 4.40
CA ARG A 145 7.73 11.29 5.02
C ARG A 145 8.27 12.70 5.25
N VAL A 146 7.76 13.66 4.48
CA VAL A 146 8.22 15.05 4.49
C VAL A 146 7.23 15.94 5.23
N PRO A 147 7.67 16.78 6.19
CA PRO A 147 6.82 17.79 6.81
C PRO A 147 6.29 18.81 5.79
N GLN A 148 5.00 19.11 5.82
CA GLN A 148 4.38 20.16 5.02
C GLN A 148 3.38 20.95 5.89
N GLY A 149 3.85 22.10 6.40
CA GLY A 149 3.10 22.91 7.35
C GLY A 149 2.79 22.13 8.64
N ARG A 150 1.50 22.04 8.99
CA ARG A 150 1.01 21.24 10.13
C ARG A 150 0.78 19.76 9.81
N SER A 151 1.07 19.34 8.59
CA SER A 151 0.79 18.01 8.07
C SER A 151 2.05 17.33 7.54
N HIS A 152 1.90 16.12 7.00
CA HIS A 152 2.97 15.41 6.32
C HIS A 152 2.51 14.95 4.95
N VAL A 153 3.45 14.92 4.03
CA VAL A 153 3.32 14.30 2.72
C VAL A 153 4.26 13.11 2.61
N TYR A 154 3.91 12.17 1.74
CA TYR A 154 4.68 10.98 1.44
C TYR A 154 5.18 11.10 0.00
N ARG A 155 6.48 10.99 -0.21
CA ARG A 155 7.11 11.08 -1.53
C ARG A 155 7.84 9.79 -1.85
N LEU A 156 7.86 9.42 -3.13
CA LEU A 156 8.67 8.31 -3.60
C LEU A 156 10.15 8.68 -3.47
N THR A 157 10.94 7.78 -2.91
CA THR A 157 12.41 7.85 -3.01
C THR A 157 12.84 7.45 -4.42
N GLU A 158 14.15 7.54 -4.71
CA GLU A 158 14.71 6.97 -5.94
C GLU A 158 14.36 5.48 -6.11
N ALA A 159 14.48 4.69 -5.03
CA ALA A 159 14.14 3.27 -5.05
C ALA A 159 12.64 3.02 -5.26
N GLY A 160 11.77 3.83 -4.65
CA GLY A 160 10.32 3.77 -4.89
C GLY A 160 9.95 4.14 -6.32
N ASN A 161 10.58 5.17 -6.89
CA ASN A 161 10.34 5.59 -8.27
C ASN A 161 10.85 4.56 -9.30
N ALA A 162 11.95 3.86 -9.02
CA ALA A 162 12.48 2.79 -9.86
C ALA A 162 11.49 1.62 -10.05
N LEU A 163 10.52 1.44 -9.15
CA LEU A 163 9.47 0.42 -9.27
C LEU A 163 8.38 0.77 -10.29
N ARG A 164 8.38 1.97 -10.86
CA ARG A 164 7.31 2.42 -11.77
C ARG A 164 7.10 1.52 -12.97
N ALA A 165 8.18 1.09 -13.62
CA ALA A 165 8.09 0.17 -14.75
C ALA A 165 7.43 -1.16 -14.35
N LEU A 166 7.77 -1.69 -13.16
CA LEU A 166 7.17 -2.91 -12.63
C LEU A 166 5.67 -2.72 -12.34
N ILE A 167 5.28 -1.60 -11.72
CA ILE A 167 3.87 -1.30 -11.42
C ILE A 167 3.06 -1.15 -12.71
N ASN A 168 3.62 -0.49 -13.73
CA ASN A 168 2.98 -0.34 -15.03
C ASN A 168 2.79 -1.69 -15.72
N GLN A 169 3.82 -2.55 -15.73
CA GLN A 169 3.73 -3.90 -16.30
C GLN A 169 2.71 -4.77 -15.54
N LEU A 170 2.64 -4.64 -14.21
CA LEU A 170 1.64 -5.33 -13.41
C LEU A 170 0.22 -4.86 -13.75
N ALA A 171 0.03 -3.56 -13.95
CA ALA A 171 -1.25 -2.98 -14.36
C ALA A 171 -1.64 -3.47 -15.77
N GLU A 172 -0.70 -3.50 -16.72
CA GLU A 172 -0.91 -4.02 -18.06
C GLU A 172 -1.33 -5.49 -18.04
N TRP A 173 -0.53 -6.32 -17.37
CA TRP A 173 -0.83 -7.75 -17.23
C TRP A 173 -2.19 -7.99 -16.55
N GLY A 174 -2.48 -7.27 -15.46
CA GLY A 174 -3.77 -7.36 -14.76
C GLY A 174 -4.93 -6.96 -15.68
N SER A 175 -4.73 -5.94 -16.49
CA SER A 175 -5.76 -5.48 -17.42
C SER A 175 -6.02 -6.50 -18.52
N THR A 176 -4.98 -7.10 -19.10
CA THR A 176 -5.11 -8.11 -20.15
C THR A 176 -5.69 -9.44 -19.63
N TYR A 177 -5.20 -9.94 -18.50
CA TYR A 177 -5.46 -11.31 -18.07
C TYR A 177 -6.42 -11.45 -16.89
N ARG A 178 -6.75 -10.36 -16.18
CA ARG A 178 -7.62 -10.40 -14.99
C ARG A 178 -8.91 -9.62 -15.15
N LEU A 179 -8.88 -8.42 -15.74
CA LEU A 179 -10.09 -7.60 -15.91
C LEU A 179 -11.22 -8.25 -16.74
N PRO A 180 -10.97 -9.13 -17.73
CA PRO A 180 -12.07 -9.83 -18.40
C PRO A 180 -12.86 -10.80 -17.49
N TYR A 181 -12.35 -11.11 -16.30
CA TYR A 181 -12.90 -12.11 -15.38
C TYR A 181 -13.36 -11.49 -14.04
N LEU A 182 -13.73 -10.20 -14.03
CA LEU A 182 -14.28 -9.58 -12.83
C LEU A 182 -15.55 -10.29 -12.37
N ASP A 183 -15.68 -10.50 -11.06
CA ASP A 183 -16.84 -11.10 -10.45
C ASP A 183 -17.63 -10.08 -9.60
N GLU A 184 -18.71 -10.54 -8.95
CA GLU A 184 -19.54 -9.68 -8.09
C GLU A 184 -18.77 -9.07 -6.91
N GLN A 185 -17.68 -9.69 -6.46
CA GLN A 185 -16.87 -9.20 -5.36
C GLN A 185 -16.01 -8.00 -5.77
N ASP A 186 -15.65 -7.90 -7.05
CA ASP A 186 -14.91 -6.78 -7.63
C ASP A 186 -15.76 -5.51 -7.81
N ARG A 187 -17.08 -5.62 -7.64
CA ARG A 187 -18.00 -4.48 -7.67
C ARG A 187 -17.77 -3.58 -6.46
N ASN A 188 -17.10 -2.46 -6.70
CA ASN A 188 -16.88 -1.42 -5.71
C ASN A 188 -17.20 -0.03 -6.30
N VAL A 189 -18.37 0.50 -5.92
CA VAL A 189 -18.84 1.80 -6.41
C VAL A 189 -17.91 2.95 -6.03
N SER A 190 -17.33 2.94 -4.82
CA SER A 190 -16.38 3.98 -4.41
C SER A 190 -15.16 4.00 -5.32
N TYR A 191 -14.57 2.83 -5.60
CA TYR A 191 -13.41 2.72 -6.48
C TYR A 191 -13.74 3.18 -7.90
N LEU A 192 -14.90 2.79 -8.44
CA LEU A 192 -15.38 3.28 -9.74
C LEU A 192 -15.44 4.80 -9.77
N MET A 193 -16.10 5.42 -8.78
CA MET A 193 -16.28 6.87 -8.73
C MET A 193 -14.95 7.61 -8.58
N TYR A 194 -14.06 7.16 -7.69
CA TYR A 194 -12.73 7.75 -7.54
C TYR A 194 -11.88 7.57 -8.80
N SER A 195 -11.97 6.42 -9.48
CA SER A 195 -11.30 6.20 -10.76
C SER A 195 -11.81 7.15 -11.85
N MET A 196 -13.12 7.37 -11.93
CA MET A 196 -13.71 8.32 -12.88
C MET A 196 -13.25 9.76 -12.61
N ARG A 197 -13.24 10.19 -11.34
CA ARG A 197 -12.68 11.49 -10.95
C ARG A 197 -11.23 11.62 -11.39
N ASP A 198 -10.41 10.62 -11.11
CA ASP A 198 -9.00 10.64 -11.48
C ASP A 198 -8.82 10.78 -13.00
N PHE A 199 -9.59 10.07 -13.81
CA PHE A 199 -9.55 10.23 -15.27
C PHE A 199 -9.89 11.65 -15.71
N LEU A 200 -10.91 12.26 -15.11
CA LEU A 200 -11.31 13.64 -15.42
C LEU A 200 -10.20 14.63 -15.05
N LEU A 201 -9.60 14.51 -13.86
CA LEU A 201 -8.53 15.38 -13.39
C LEU A 201 -7.26 15.29 -14.25
N HIS A 202 -6.94 14.11 -14.80
CA HIS A 202 -5.68 13.89 -15.54
C HIS A 202 -5.80 14.00 -17.07
N GLY A 203 -7.01 13.94 -17.62
CA GLY A 203 -7.18 13.82 -19.07
C GLY A 203 -7.82 15.03 -19.74
N ARG A 204 -8.99 15.47 -19.23
CA ARG A 204 -9.91 16.30 -20.01
C ARG A 204 -10.86 17.14 -19.14
N LEU A 205 -10.41 17.58 -17.96
CA LEU A 205 -11.24 18.38 -17.05
C LEU A 205 -11.82 19.64 -17.71
N SER A 206 -11.08 20.24 -18.64
CA SER A 206 -11.47 21.44 -19.39
C SER A 206 -12.69 21.24 -20.30
N GLU A 207 -13.04 20.00 -20.65
CA GLU A 207 -14.21 19.71 -21.47
C GLU A 207 -15.52 19.91 -20.70
N LEU A 208 -15.47 19.77 -19.36
CA LEU A 208 -16.61 20.01 -18.48
C LEU A 208 -16.76 21.51 -18.16
N PRO A 209 -18.01 22.02 -18.00
CA PRO A 209 -18.25 23.39 -17.56
C PRO A 209 -17.49 23.76 -16.29
N ALA A 210 -17.14 25.04 -16.10
CA ALA A 210 -16.33 25.51 -14.97
C ALA A 210 -16.89 25.03 -13.62
N LYS A 211 -18.22 25.11 -13.46
CA LYS A 211 -18.99 24.55 -12.35
C LYS A 211 -20.01 23.58 -12.92
N CYS A 212 -20.06 22.38 -12.38
CA CYS A 212 -21.00 21.35 -12.80
C CYS A 212 -21.21 20.33 -11.68
N VAL A 213 -22.45 19.90 -11.49
CA VAL A 213 -22.83 18.84 -10.57
C VAL A 213 -23.46 17.69 -11.36
N VAL A 214 -22.83 16.53 -11.31
CA VAL A 214 -23.34 15.30 -11.93
C VAL A 214 -23.74 14.33 -10.82
N HIS A 215 -25.00 13.92 -10.82
CA HIS A 215 -25.53 12.90 -9.92
C HIS A 215 -25.50 11.53 -10.61
N PHE A 216 -24.95 10.54 -9.90
CA PHE A 216 -24.93 9.15 -10.29
C PHE A 216 -25.80 8.35 -9.33
N GLU A 217 -26.76 7.62 -9.88
CA GLU A 217 -27.55 6.62 -9.18
C GLU A 217 -27.23 5.23 -9.73
N PHE A 218 -26.67 4.38 -8.90
CA PHE A 218 -26.29 3.04 -9.30
C PHE A 218 -27.41 2.01 -9.07
N THR A 219 -27.69 1.17 -10.04
CA THR A 219 -28.50 -0.04 -9.84
C THR A 219 -27.58 -1.24 -9.60
N ASN A 220 -28.12 -2.34 -9.09
CA ASN A 220 -27.39 -3.60 -8.87
C ASN A 220 -26.15 -3.46 -7.94
N VAL A 221 -26.22 -2.53 -6.99
CA VAL A 221 -25.19 -2.35 -5.95
C VAL A 221 -25.29 -3.47 -4.92
N PRO A 222 -24.18 -4.13 -4.52
CA PRO A 222 -24.21 -5.13 -3.46
C PRO A 222 -24.84 -4.61 -2.16
N ARG A 223 -25.55 -5.48 -1.41
CA ARG A 223 -26.23 -5.12 -0.15
C ARG A 223 -25.35 -4.39 0.86
N ARG A 224 -24.07 -4.79 0.94
CA ARG A 224 -23.06 -4.16 1.81
C ARG A 224 -22.81 -2.67 1.51
N ASP A 225 -23.07 -2.25 0.27
CA ASP A 225 -22.74 -0.93 -0.27
C ASP A 225 -23.98 -0.11 -0.67
N HIS A 226 -25.21 -0.53 -0.35
CA HIS A 226 -26.44 0.18 -0.70
C HIS A 226 -26.45 1.67 -0.29
N LYS A 227 -25.80 2.02 0.82
CA LYS A 227 -25.66 3.41 1.27
C LYS A 227 -24.83 4.29 0.32
N LEU A 228 -24.04 3.66 -0.56
CA LEU A 228 -23.17 4.29 -1.55
C LEU A 228 -23.80 4.23 -2.95
N ARG A 229 -25.11 4.03 -3.04
CA ARG A 229 -25.82 3.98 -4.32
C ARG A 229 -25.81 5.30 -5.06
N ASN A 230 -25.84 6.40 -4.31
CA ASN A 230 -25.89 7.75 -4.84
C ASN A 230 -24.54 8.43 -4.69
N TRP A 231 -24.11 9.08 -5.76
CA TRP A 231 -22.89 9.88 -5.78
C TRP A 231 -23.10 11.20 -6.51
N TRP A 232 -22.50 12.25 -5.99
CA TRP A 232 -22.45 13.58 -6.60
C TRP A 232 -21.00 13.89 -6.92
N LEU A 233 -20.75 14.11 -8.21
CA LEU A 233 -19.51 14.65 -8.72
C LEU A 233 -19.68 16.15 -8.86
N ILE A 234 -18.90 16.90 -8.09
CA ILE A 234 -19.03 18.35 -7.98
C ILE A 234 -17.74 18.97 -8.50
N LYS A 235 -17.79 19.50 -9.72
CA LYS A 235 -16.68 20.22 -10.32
C LYS A 235 -16.72 21.70 -9.90
N ARG A 236 -15.63 22.21 -9.34
CA ARG A 236 -15.44 23.63 -8.99
C ARG A 236 -14.01 24.04 -9.30
N ASP A 237 -13.84 25.09 -10.11
CA ASP A 237 -12.57 25.82 -10.25
C ASP A 237 -11.32 24.93 -10.45
N GLY A 238 -11.41 23.95 -11.35
CA GLY A 238 -10.29 23.05 -11.68
C GLY A 238 -10.12 21.85 -10.75
N ASP A 239 -11.03 21.66 -9.79
CA ASP A 239 -11.07 20.49 -8.91
C ASP A 239 -12.41 19.73 -9.05
N ILE A 240 -12.42 18.48 -8.59
CA ILE A 240 -13.61 17.62 -8.53
C ILE A 240 -13.71 17.00 -7.14
N ASP A 241 -14.79 17.35 -6.44
CA ASP A 241 -15.21 16.70 -5.23
C ASP A 241 -16.16 15.53 -5.53
N LEU A 242 -16.10 14.49 -4.70
CA LEU A 242 -17.04 13.38 -4.71
C LEU A 242 -17.73 13.29 -3.36
N CYS A 243 -19.06 13.27 -3.38
CA CYS A 243 -19.89 13.05 -2.19
C CYS A 243 -20.87 11.91 -2.45
N TYR A 244 -21.19 11.11 -1.44
CA TYR A 244 -22.24 10.08 -1.52
C TYR A 244 -23.47 10.41 -0.64
N THR A 245 -23.45 11.59 -0.02
CA THR A 245 -24.57 12.17 0.71
C THR A 245 -25.08 13.35 -0.10
N ASP A 246 -26.40 13.51 -0.16
CA ASP A 246 -27.00 14.70 -0.77
C ASP A 246 -26.65 15.94 0.05
N MET A 247 -26.04 16.91 -0.63
CA MET A 247 -25.61 18.19 -0.05
C MET A 247 -26.53 19.35 -0.47
N GLY A 248 -27.62 19.06 -1.19
CA GLY A 248 -28.60 20.05 -1.65
C GLY A 248 -28.13 20.92 -2.82
N PHE A 249 -27.16 20.45 -3.61
CA PHE A 249 -26.75 21.15 -4.83
C PHE A 249 -27.75 20.91 -5.97
N GLU A 250 -27.95 21.92 -6.82
CA GLU A 250 -28.68 21.74 -8.08
C GLU A 250 -27.90 20.78 -8.99
N VAL A 251 -28.60 19.78 -9.54
CA VAL A 251 -28.01 18.73 -10.38
C VAL A 251 -28.15 19.12 -11.85
N ASP A 252 -27.01 19.28 -12.54
CA ASP A 252 -26.99 19.63 -13.97
C ASP A 252 -27.20 18.43 -14.90
N LEU A 253 -26.80 17.24 -14.44
CA LEU A 253 -26.89 15.98 -15.15
C LEU A 253 -27.11 14.83 -14.16
N GLN A 254 -28.12 14.01 -14.42
CA GLN A 254 -28.36 12.76 -13.68
C GLN A 254 -28.06 11.56 -14.57
N ILE A 255 -27.40 10.56 -13.99
CA ILE A 255 -26.99 9.33 -14.64
C ILE A 255 -27.45 8.17 -13.77
N THR A 256 -28.35 7.35 -14.31
CA THR A 256 -28.73 6.08 -13.67
C THR A 256 -28.03 4.96 -14.42
N ALA A 257 -27.27 4.11 -13.72
CA ALA A 257 -26.46 3.09 -14.36
C ALA A 257 -26.37 1.80 -13.54
N ASP A 258 -26.44 0.64 -14.20
CA ASP A 258 -26.00 -0.61 -13.58
C ASP A 258 -24.50 -0.54 -13.26
N LEU A 259 -24.15 -0.86 -12.00
CA LEU A 259 -22.78 -0.79 -11.51
C LEU A 259 -21.82 -1.67 -12.33
N ASP A 260 -22.23 -2.91 -12.65
CA ASP A 260 -21.41 -3.86 -13.42
C ASP A 260 -21.19 -3.34 -14.83
N VAL A 261 -22.25 -2.86 -15.47
CA VAL A 261 -22.20 -2.35 -16.84
C VAL A 261 -21.33 -1.11 -16.93
N LEU A 262 -21.51 -0.13 -16.04
CA LEU A 262 -20.70 1.09 -16.07
C LEU A 262 -19.24 0.79 -15.73
N THR A 263 -18.96 -0.14 -14.80
CA THR A 263 -17.60 -0.61 -14.54
C THR A 263 -16.96 -1.18 -15.81
N ARG A 264 -17.63 -2.09 -16.51
CA ARG A 264 -17.14 -2.69 -17.77
C ARG A 264 -16.88 -1.65 -18.86
N VAL A 265 -17.75 -0.66 -18.95
CA VAL A 265 -17.62 0.48 -19.86
C VAL A 265 -16.38 1.31 -19.52
N VAL A 266 -16.16 1.66 -18.26
CA VAL A 266 -15.02 2.47 -17.81
C VAL A 266 -13.68 1.75 -18.01
N ILE A 267 -13.62 0.42 -17.85
CA ILE A 267 -12.41 -0.37 -18.09
C ILE A 267 -12.18 -0.75 -19.57
N GLY A 268 -13.12 -0.43 -20.46
CA GLY A 268 -13.01 -0.69 -21.90
C GLY A 268 -13.37 -2.10 -22.36
N THR A 269 -14.17 -2.83 -21.58
CA THR A 269 -14.63 -4.19 -21.93
C THR A 269 -16.08 -4.25 -22.44
N ALA A 270 -16.84 -3.16 -22.35
CA ALA A 270 -18.20 -3.05 -22.86
C ALA A 270 -18.45 -1.68 -23.52
N SER A 271 -19.33 -1.65 -24.52
CA SER A 271 -19.72 -0.41 -25.22
C SER A 271 -20.74 0.39 -24.41
N LEU A 272 -20.49 1.69 -24.25
CA LEU A 272 -21.42 2.63 -23.64
C LEU A 272 -22.67 2.80 -24.50
N GLN A 273 -22.53 2.85 -25.83
CA GLN A 273 -23.66 2.97 -26.74
C GLN A 273 -24.61 1.78 -26.64
N LYS A 274 -24.07 0.55 -26.59
CA LYS A 274 -24.89 -0.66 -26.38
C LYS A 274 -25.61 -0.64 -25.04
N ALA A 275 -24.90 -0.28 -23.97
CA ALA A 275 -25.48 -0.15 -22.63
C ALA A 275 -26.62 0.89 -22.58
N ARG A 276 -26.46 2.01 -23.29
CA ARG A 276 -27.48 3.04 -23.40
C ARG A 276 -28.72 2.57 -24.17
N ILE A 277 -28.54 1.84 -25.27
CA ILE A 277 -29.66 1.27 -26.05
C ILE A 277 -30.40 0.19 -25.25
N ALA A 278 -29.68 -0.62 -24.48
CA ALA A 278 -30.26 -1.64 -23.60
C ALA A 278 -31.02 -1.05 -22.39
N GLY A 279 -30.79 0.22 -22.07
CA GLY A 279 -31.38 0.88 -20.90
C GLY A 279 -30.60 0.66 -19.59
N ASP A 280 -29.42 0.02 -19.65
CA ASP A 280 -28.55 -0.21 -18.50
C ASP A 280 -27.85 1.07 -18.03
N VAL A 281 -27.71 2.06 -18.92
CA VAL A 281 -27.17 3.39 -18.62
C VAL A 281 -28.10 4.45 -19.21
N VAL A 282 -28.72 5.24 -18.35
CA VAL A 282 -29.69 6.28 -18.69
C VAL A 282 -29.13 7.65 -18.27
N PHE A 283 -29.23 8.62 -19.17
CA PHE A 283 -28.83 10.00 -18.93
C PHE A 283 -30.07 10.90 -18.90
N SER A 284 -30.07 11.94 -18.06
CA SER A 284 -31.11 12.98 -18.10
C SER A 284 -31.05 13.84 -19.37
N GLU A 285 -32.08 14.67 -19.59
CA GLU A 285 -32.28 15.47 -20.80
C GLU A 285 -31.34 16.69 -20.92
N ASN A 286 -30.03 16.46 -20.86
CA ASN A 286 -29.01 17.48 -21.17
C ASN A 286 -27.95 16.92 -22.16
N PRO A 287 -28.28 16.80 -23.47
CA PRO A 287 -27.42 16.13 -24.43
C PRO A 287 -26.02 16.75 -24.59
N ARG A 288 -25.90 18.08 -24.38
CA ARG A 288 -24.62 18.79 -24.49
C ARG A 288 -23.68 18.39 -23.37
N LEU A 289 -24.18 18.34 -22.13
CA LEU A 289 -23.37 17.97 -20.98
C LEU A 289 -23.04 16.47 -20.98
N VAL A 290 -23.97 15.63 -21.43
CA VAL A 290 -23.75 14.19 -21.66
C VAL A 290 -22.56 13.96 -22.60
N ASN A 291 -22.57 14.59 -23.78
CA ASN A 291 -21.49 14.43 -24.76
C ASN A 291 -20.14 14.95 -24.21
N LYS A 292 -20.15 16.09 -23.50
CA LYS A 292 -18.95 16.60 -22.83
C LYS A 292 -18.40 15.62 -21.80
N LEU A 293 -19.26 15.01 -20.99
CA LEU A 293 -18.82 14.03 -19.99
C LEU A 293 -18.28 12.75 -20.63
N ILE A 294 -18.94 12.24 -21.67
CA ILE A 294 -18.48 11.07 -22.43
C ILE A 294 -17.08 11.33 -23.01
N ASN A 295 -16.90 12.49 -23.63
CA ASN A 295 -15.61 12.89 -24.19
C ASN A 295 -14.56 13.09 -23.07
N ALA A 296 -14.94 13.73 -21.96
CA ALA A 296 -14.03 14.01 -20.85
C ALA A 296 -13.55 12.74 -20.15
N LEU A 297 -14.42 11.76 -20.03
CA LEU A 297 -14.06 10.43 -19.54
C LEU A 297 -13.33 9.60 -20.61
N ASP A 298 -13.23 10.06 -21.85
CA ASP A 298 -12.68 9.31 -22.98
C ASP A 298 -13.40 7.95 -23.15
N LEU A 299 -14.73 7.98 -23.07
CA LEU A 299 -15.62 6.84 -23.30
C LEU A 299 -15.95 6.73 -24.80
N VAL A 300 -14.90 6.66 -25.63
CA VAL A 300 -15.01 6.56 -27.09
C VAL A 300 -15.39 5.13 -27.49
N GLU A 301 -16.01 4.94 -28.65
CA GLU A 301 -16.34 3.62 -29.20
C GLU A 301 -15.37 3.22 -30.31
N PRO A 302 -14.71 2.04 -30.25
CA PRO A 302 -14.71 1.09 -29.13
C PRO A 302 -13.87 1.60 -27.94
N PRO A 303 -14.27 1.30 -26.69
CA PRO A 303 -13.58 1.85 -25.53
C PRO A 303 -12.24 1.15 -25.32
N GLN A 304 -11.21 1.94 -25.08
CA GLN A 304 -9.85 1.42 -24.86
C GLN A 304 -9.63 1.11 -23.39
N MET A 305 -8.83 0.08 -23.15
CA MET A 305 -8.37 -0.29 -21.81
C MET A 305 -7.58 0.89 -21.20
N ARG A 306 -8.14 1.49 -20.15
CA ARG A 306 -7.49 2.59 -19.44
C ARG A 306 -6.47 2.06 -18.46
N LEU A 307 -5.26 1.85 -18.97
CA LEU A 307 -4.09 1.77 -18.11
C LEU A 307 -3.88 3.12 -17.42
N LEU A 308 -3.23 3.09 -16.26
CA LEU A 308 -2.70 4.27 -15.60
C LEU A 308 -1.76 4.98 -16.60
N ARG A 309 -2.28 5.84 -17.47
CA ARG A 309 -1.46 6.72 -18.31
C ARG A 309 -0.86 7.74 -17.37
N VAL A 310 0.29 7.39 -16.79
CA VAL A 310 1.17 8.33 -16.12
C VAL A 310 2.10 8.88 -17.20
N PRO A 311 2.41 10.20 -17.21
CA PRO A 311 3.38 10.78 -18.14
C PRO A 311 4.66 9.95 -18.21
N GLU A 312 5.15 9.80 -19.44
CA GLU A 312 6.37 9.08 -19.77
C GLU A 312 7.52 9.60 -18.90
N GLN A 313 8.16 8.71 -18.14
CA GLN A 313 9.29 9.11 -17.29
C GLN A 313 10.57 9.17 -18.10
N PRO A 314 11.47 10.11 -17.80
CA PRO A 314 12.84 10.04 -18.32
C PRO A 314 13.48 8.71 -17.90
N PRO A 315 14.40 8.16 -18.72
CA PRO A 315 15.05 6.91 -18.42
C PRO A 315 15.69 6.94 -17.03
N PRO A 316 15.69 5.81 -16.29
CA PRO A 316 16.26 5.77 -14.95
C PRO A 316 17.72 6.23 -15.00
N PRO A 317 18.21 6.98 -14.00
CA PRO A 317 19.61 7.30 -13.90
C PRO A 317 20.42 6.00 -13.88
N THR A 318 21.50 5.95 -14.66
CA THR A 318 22.45 4.85 -14.64
C THR A 318 22.97 4.71 -13.21
N ILE A 319 22.61 3.59 -12.55
CA ILE A 319 23.14 3.25 -11.23
C ILE A 319 24.64 3.00 -11.40
N LEU A 320 25.45 4.02 -11.12
CA LEU A 320 26.87 3.82 -10.87
C LEU A 320 26.98 3.03 -9.56
N PRO A 321 27.82 1.98 -9.50
CA PRO A 321 27.98 1.20 -8.29
C PRO A 321 28.37 2.13 -7.14
N MET A 322 27.57 2.09 -6.08
CA MET A 322 27.82 2.80 -4.83
C MET A 322 29.26 2.49 -4.38
N PRO A 323 30.11 3.49 -4.10
CA PRO A 323 31.49 3.20 -3.74
C PRO A 323 31.52 2.44 -2.41
N LEU A 324 32.01 1.19 -2.48
CA LEU A 324 32.39 0.36 -1.34
C LEU A 324 33.56 1.03 -0.60
N ASN A 325 33.29 2.03 0.23
CA ASN A 325 34.27 2.56 1.17
C ASN A 325 33.87 2.24 2.60
N LEU A 326 34.12 0.98 2.97
CA LEU A 326 34.35 0.56 4.35
C LEU A 326 35.66 -0.24 4.37
N ARG A 327 36.77 0.45 4.69
CA ARG A 327 37.82 0.04 5.64
C ARG A 327 39.11 0.86 5.45
N LYS A 328 39.77 1.12 6.58
CA LYS A 328 41.03 1.86 6.85
C LYS A 328 40.76 3.35 7.12
N SER A 329 41.04 3.94 8.28
CA SER A 329 42.05 3.65 9.31
C SER A 329 41.64 4.32 10.64
N VAL A 330 41.20 3.55 11.64
CA VAL A 330 41.36 3.97 13.04
C VAL A 330 42.75 3.49 13.46
N LYS A 331 43.75 4.34 13.25
CA LYS A 331 45.03 4.18 13.96
C LYS A 331 44.82 4.74 15.36
N THR A 332 44.74 3.82 16.30
CA THR A 332 45.01 4.01 17.71
C THR A 332 46.37 4.69 17.89
N THR A 333 46.38 5.94 18.34
CA THR A 333 47.53 6.53 19.02
C THR A 333 47.24 6.50 20.52
N SER A 334 47.73 5.46 21.17
CA SER A 334 47.89 5.37 22.62
C SER A 334 49.37 5.14 22.93
N ARG A 335 50.00 6.19 23.50
CA ARG A 335 51.14 6.22 24.43
C ARG A 335 52.42 5.41 24.12
N ALA A 336 53.57 6.11 24.11
CA ALA A 336 54.55 6.16 25.21
C ALA A 336 55.98 6.45 24.70
N ALA A 337 56.52 7.61 25.04
CA ALA A 337 57.88 7.88 25.53
C ALA A 337 57.97 9.37 25.86
#